data_AF-A0A2Z2NAF1-F1
#
_entry.id   AF-A0A2Z2NAF1-F1
#
_cell.length_a   1.000
_cell.length_b   1.000
_cell.length_c   1.000
_cell.angle_alpha   90.00
_cell.angle_beta   90.00
_cell.angle_gamma   90.00
#
_symmetry.space_group_name_H-M   'P 1'
#
loop_
_entity.id
_entity.type
_entity.pdbx_description
1 polymer ?
#
loop_
_entity_poly.entity_id
_entity_poly.type
_entity_poly.pdbx_seq_one_letter_code
_entity_poly.pdbx_strand_id
1 'polypeptide(L)'
;MSWTTPKRAFIGAASAEGGTKLNAFDNALLKLGIGNVNLVKLSSVIPAHIEWIDEVHDVPIGMLLPTVYAHIESDEPGMTISAALGIGISENNEGGLIYEYAGYCTKEEAEEMVRKMVEEGFAMRGWKLAEFKVASASITVKDKPAAAIAAVVMFPY
;
A
#
# COMPACT_ATOMS: atom_id res chain seq x y z
N MET A 1 17.37 20.44 0.35
CA MET A 1 16.18 19.57 0.39
C MET A 1 15.74 19.53 1.84
N SER A 2 14.64 20.20 2.20
CA SER A 2 14.12 20.12 3.57
C SER A 2 13.19 18.93 3.65
N TRP A 3 13.55 17.92 4.43
CA TRP A 3 12.65 16.83 4.76
C TRP A 3 11.56 17.40 5.68
N THR A 4 10.30 17.27 5.26
CA THR A 4 9.13 17.74 6.01
C THR A 4 8.21 16.57 6.29
N THR A 5 7.61 16.57 7.47
CA THR A 5 6.58 15.60 7.83
C THR A 5 5.42 15.66 6.82
N PRO A 6 4.99 14.53 6.23
CA PRO A 6 3.84 14.51 5.34
C PRO A 6 2.56 15.04 6.01
N LYS A 7 1.71 15.68 5.21
CA LYS A 7 0.44 16.26 5.65
C LYS A 7 -0.77 15.53 5.08
N ARG A 8 -0.62 14.93 3.90
CA ARG A 8 -1.66 14.14 3.24
C ARG A 8 -1.19 12.74 2.93
N ALA A 9 -2.11 11.80 2.93
CA ALA A 9 -1.87 10.44 2.48
C ALA A 9 -3.01 9.93 1.61
N PHE A 10 -2.64 9.19 0.57
CA PHE A 10 -3.54 8.36 -0.22
C PHE A 10 -3.28 6.90 0.14
N ILE A 11 -4.33 6.09 0.25
CA ILE A 11 -4.24 4.63 0.40
C ILE A 11 -5.01 3.98 -0.75
N GLY A 12 -4.38 3.01 -1.42
CA GLY A 12 -5.02 2.29 -2.50
C GLY A 12 -4.38 0.93 -2.77
N ALA A 13 -5.14 0.05 -3.42
CA ALA A 13 -4.61 -1.20 -3.96
C ALA A 13 -5.20 -1.50 -5.34
N ALA A 14 -4.40 -2.15 -6.19
CA ALA A 14 -4.85 -2.61 -7.50
C ALA A 14 -4.12 -3.87 -7.92
N SER A 15 -4.72 -4.57 -8.89
CA SER A 15 -4.09 -5.68 -9.57
C SER A 15 -4.26 -5.55 -11.08
N ALA A 16 -3.31 -6.07 -11.83
CA ALA A 16 -3.34 -6.04 -13.29
C ALA A 16 -2.56 -7.20 -13.89
N GLU A 17 -2.90 -7.52 -15.14
CA GLU A 17 -2.11 -8.40 -16.00
C GLU A 17 -1.14 -7.56 -16.85
N GLY A 18 -0.10 -8.19 -17.38
CA GLY A 18 0.86 -7.55 -18.28
C GLY A 18 1.57 -8.55 -19.19
N GLY A 19 2.27 -8.05 -20.22
CA GLY A 19 3.06 -8.90 -21.11
C GLY A 19 4.29 -9.52 -20.42
N THR A 20 4.73 -8.94 -19.31
CA THR A 20 5.79 -9.42 -18.41
C THR A 20 5.36 -9.12 -16.97
N LYS A 21 6.03 -9.71 -15.96
CA LYS A 21 5.78 -9.39 -14.54
C LYS A 21 5.90 -7.90 -14.26
N LEU A 22 6.95 -7.27 -14.78
CA LEU A 22 7.18 -5.84 -14.58
C LEU A 22 6.12 -4.97 -15.26
N ASN A 23 5.64 -5.35 -16.45
CA ASN A 23 4.53 -4.65 -17.08
C ASN A 23 3.20 -4.86 -16.33
N ALA A 24 3.00 -6.02 -15.70
CA ALA A 24 1.82 -6.26 -14.86
C ALA A 24 1.84 -5.35 -13.63
N PHE A 25 3.01 -5.20 -13.00
CA PHE A 25 3.21 -4.26 -11.90
C PHE A 25 2.98 -2.81 -12.32
N ASP A 26 3.56 -2.37 -13.44
CA ASP A 26 3.36 -1.03 -14.01
C ASP A 26 1.88 -0.73 -14.32
N ASN A 27 1.18 -1.69 -14.93
CA ASN A 27 -0.27 -1.59 -15.18
C ASN A 27 -1.08 -1.46 -13.88
N ALA A 28 -0.66 -2.13 -12.81
CA ALA A 28 -1.31 -2.00 -11.51
C ALA A 28 -1.07 -0.61 -10.89
N LEU A 29 0.13 -0.04 -11.03
CA LEU A 29 0.41 1.34 -10.64
C LEU A 29 -0.42 2.36 -11.44
N LEU A 30 -0.57 2.14 -12.75
CA LEU A 30 -1.42 2.99 -13.61
C LEU A 30 -2.88 2.96 -13.16
N LYS A 31 -3.43 1.78 -12.81
CA LYS A 31 -4.78 1.65 -12.25
C LYS A 31 -4.95 2.39 -10.92
N LEU A 32 -3.88 2.52 -10.13
CA LEU A 32 -3.88 3.30 -8.89
C LEU A 32 -3.71 4.80 -9.07
N GLY A 33 -3.51 5.29 -10.30
CA GLY A 33 -3.21 6.70 -10.55
C GLY A 33 -1.78 7.12 -10.20
N ILE A 34 -0.89 6.16 -9.89
CA ILE A 34 0.50 6.41 -9.48
C ILE A 34 1.53 5.78 -10.43
N GLY A 35 1.12 5.37 -11.63
CA GLY A 35 2.02 4.74 -12.61
C GLY A 35 3.02 5.69 -13.26
N ASN A 36 2.80 7.00 -13.20
CA ASN A 36 3.68 7.99 -13.84
C ASN A 36 4.63 8.71 -12.86
N VAL A 37 4.83 8.17 -11.66
CA VAL A 37 5.65 8.80 -10.60
C VAL A 37 6.79 7.88 -10.18
N ASN A 38 7.79 8.43 -9.48
CA ASN A 38 8.87 7.64 -8.90
C ASN A 38 8.57 7.37 -7.42
N LEU A 39 8.33 6.11 -7.07
CA LEU A 39 8.05 5.71 -5.69
C LEU A 39 9.35 5.62 -4.89
N VAL A 40 9.43 6.35 -3.78
CA VAL A 40 10.52 6.28 -2.80
C VAL A 40 10.05 5.43 -1.62
N LYS A 41 10.55 4.19 -1.51
CA LYS A 41 10.10 3.26 -0.47
C LYS A 41 10.45 3.77 0.94
N LEU A 42 9.44 3.84 1.81
CA LEU A 42 9.55 4.28 3.21
C LEU A 42 9.42 3.12 4.20
N SER A 43 9.81 3.39 5.45
CA SER A 43 9.50 2.55 6.62
C SER A 43 8.16 2.98 7.25
N SER A 44 7.08 2.26 6.97
CA SER A 44 5.93 1.94 7.84
C SER A 44 5.32 2.91 8.89
N VAL A 45 5.54 4.24 8.89
CA VAL A 45 5.01 5.16 9.95
C VAL A 45 4.10 6.24 9.35
N ILE A 46 2.95 6.48 9.98
CA ILE A 46 2.01 7.56 9.66
C ILE A 46 2.15 8.71 10.67
N PRO A 47 2.36 9.96 10.23
CA PRO A 47 2.27 11.13 11.09
C PRO A 47 0.90 11.30 11.74
N ALA A 48 0.87 11.89 12.93
CA ALA A 48 -0.38 12.34 13.54
C ALA A 48 -1.05 13.41 12.67
N HIS A 49 -2.39 13.41 12.67
CA HIS A 49 -3.23 14.37 11.95
C HIS A 49 -3.06 14.39 10.43
N ILE A 50 -2.65 13.27 9.83
CA ILE A 50 -2.58 13.15 8.38
C ILE A 50 -4.00 13.27 7.76
N GLU A 51 -4.12 14.05 6.70
CA GLU A 51 -5.35 14.17 5.92
C GLU A 51 -5.37 13.04 4.87
N TRP A 52 -6.41 12.21 4.91
CA TRP A 52 -6.62 11.16 3.90
C TRP A 52 -7.31 11.75 2.68
N ILE A 53 -6.71 11.57 1.51
CA ILE A 53 -7.28 11.97 0.22
C ILE A 53 -7.76 10.73 -0.54
N ASP A 54 -8.82 10.90 -1.33
CA ASP A 54 -9.47 9.80 -2.05
C ASP A 54 -8.74 9.39 -3.34
N GLU A 55 -7.97 10.32 -3.92
CA GLU A 55 -7.33 10.13 -5.22
C GLU A 55 -6.05 10.96 -5.36
N VAL A 56 -5.10 10.49 -6.16
CA VAL A 56 -3.84 11.18 -6.43
C VAL A 56 -4.00 12.08 -7.65
N HIS A 57 -4.10 13.39 -7.42
CA HIS A 57 -4.24 14.41 -8.46
C HIS A 57 -3.05 15.36 -8.51
N ASP A 58 -2.88 15.98 -9.68
CA ASP A 58 -1.95 17.09 -9.89
C ASP A 58 -0.48 16.77 -9.59
N VAL A 59 -0.09 15.49 -9.71
CA VAL A 59 1.31 15.08 -9.54
C VAL A 59 2.05 15.12 -10.88
N PRO A 60 3.15 15.89 -11.01
CA PRO A 60 3.98 15.88 -12.20
C PRO A 60 4.55 14.50 -12.50
N ILE A 61 4.62 14.15 -13.79
CA ILE A 61 5.28 12.94 -14.25
C ILE A 61 6.72 12.91 -13.71
N GLY A 62 7.11 11.77 -13.14
CA GLY A 62 8.45 11.53 -12.59
C GLY A 62 8.69 12.14 -11.21
N MET A 63 7.70 12.78 -10.57
CA MET A 63 7.85 13.28 -9.20
C MET A 63 8.21 12.15 -8.23
N LEU A 64 9.12 12.44 -7.30
CA LEU A 64 9.46 11.52 -6.21
C LEU A 64 8.37 11.56 -5.15
N LEU A 65 7.66 10.46 -4.97
CA LEU A 65 6.64 10.31 -3.94
C LEU A 65 7.08 9.32 -2.87
N PRO A 66 7.18 9.74 -1.59
CA PRO A 66 7.40 8.84 -0.48
C PRO A 66 6.22 7.87 -0.32
N THR A 67 6.50 6.57 -0.39
CA THR A 67 5.47 5.54 -0.47
C THR A 67 5.83 4.32 0.37
N VAL A 68 4.88 3.80 1.13
CA VAL A 68 4.95 2.44 1.70
C VAL A 68 4.13 1.53 0.80
N TYR A 69 4.69 0.40 0.34
CA TYR A 69 3.97 -0.49 -0.56
C TYR A 69 4.45 -1.94 -0.47
N ALA A 70 3.47 -2.84 -0.59
CA ALA A 70 3.65 -4.26 -0.82
C ALA A 70 3.23 -4.59 -2.25
N HIS A 71 3.99 -5.46 -2.92
CA HIS A 71 3.60 -5.98 -4.22
C HIS A 71 4.06 -7.42 -4.38
N ILE A 72 3.41 -8.12 -5.30
CA ILE A 72 3.78 -9.45 -5.73
C ILE A 72 3.38 -9.62 -7.19
N GLU A 73 4.21 -10.35 -7.93
CA GLU A 73 3.96 -10.76 -9.30
C GLU A 73 4.08 -12.27 -9.45
N SER A 74 3.25 -12.84 -10.33
CA SER A 74 3.32 -14.25 -10.68
C SER A 74 2.94 -14.46 -12.14
N ASP A 75 3.53 -15.48 -12.73
CA ASP A 75 3.26 -15.98 -14.08
C ASP A 75 2.83 -17.45 -14.05
N GLU A 76 2.47 -17.97 -12.87
CA GLU A 76 2.00 -19.34 -12.67
C GLU A 76 0.48 -19.45 -12.79
N PRO A 77 -0.07 -20.02 -13.88
CA PRO A 77 -1.52 -20.08 -14.09
C PRO A 77 -2.26 -20.80 -12.95
N GLY A 78 -3.39 -20.24 -12.53
CA GLY A 78 -4.22 -20.78 -11.46
C GLY A 78 -3.77 -20.37 -10.05
N MET A 79 -2.60 -19.75 -9.89
CA MET A 79 -2.19 -19.19 -8.60
C MET A 79 -2.89 -17.87 -8.32
N THR A 80 -3.38 -17.70 -7.08
CA THR A 80 -3.91 -16.43 -6.60
C THR A 80 -2.83 -15.71 -5.80
N ILE A 81 -2.53 -14.48 -6.20
CA ILE A 81 -1.61 -13.60 -5.49
C ILE A 81 -2.38 -12.42 -4.91
N SER A 82 -2.00 -11.99 -3.71
CA SER A 82 -2.60 -10.85 -3.03
C SER A 82 -1.54 -9.96 -2.39
N ALA A 83 -1.81 -8.67 -2.36
CA ALA A 83 -1.03 -7.67 -1.64
C ALA A 83 -1.96 -6.86 -0.75
N ALA A 84 -1.53 -6.54 0.47
CA ALA A 84 -2.29 -5.76 1.44
C ALA A 84 -1.38 -4.81 2.24
N LEU A 85 -1.95 -3.67 2.60
CA LEU A 85 -1.44 -2.75 3.61
C LEU A 85 -2.51 -2.56 4.69
N GLY A 86 -2.14 -2.80 5.95
CA GLY A 86 -2.95 -2.46 7.12
C GLY A 86 -2.39 -1.22 7.80
N ILE A 87 -3.25 -0.29 8.18
CA ILE A 87 -2.88 0.96 8.84
C ILE A 87 -3.64 1.05 10.16
N GLY A 88 -2.90 1.08 11.27
CA GLY A 88 -3.46 1.42 12.56
C GLY A 88 -3.23 2.88 12.87
N ILE A 89 -4.26 3.57 13.35
CA ILE A 89 -4.21 4.97 13.81
C ILE A 89 -4.47 4.98 15.32
N SER A 90 -3.63 5.68 16.06
CA SER A 90 -3.72 5.79 17.53
C SER A 90 -4.89 6.67 17.97
N GLU A 91 -5.44 6.39 19.16
CA GLU A 91 -6.42 7.25 19.85
C GLU A 91 -5.85 8.61 20.24
N ASN A 92 -4.55 8.69 20.55
CA ASN A 92 -3.90 9.97 20.87
C ASN A 92 -3.05 10.46 19.68
N ASN A 93 -2.13 11.38 19.96
CA ASN A 93 -1.35 12.09 18.95
C ASN A 93 -0.06 11.36 18.56
N GLU A 94 0.06 10.04 18.78
CA GLU A 94 1.25 9.27 18.40
C GLU A 94 1.37 9.02 16.89
N GLY A 95 0.27 9.16 16.14
CA GLY A 95 0.21 8.88 14.70
C GLY A 95 -0.29 7.47 14.42
N GLY A 96 0.40 6.75 13.53
CA GLY A 96 0.00 5.41 13.13
C GLY A 96 1.13 4.53 12.59
N LEU A 97 0.82 3.24 12.41
CA LEU A 97 1.73 2.25 11.84
C LEU A 97 1.12 1.62 10.60
N ILE A 98 1.98 1.32 9.62
CA ILE A 98 1.62 0.62 8.38
C ILE A 98 2.34 -0.73 8.35
N TYR A 99 1.61 -1.81 8.16
CA TYR A 99 2.18 -3.13 7.92
C TYR A 99 1.87 -3.61 6.51
N GLU A 100 2.90 -4.14 5.85
CA GLU A 100 2.84 -4.67 4.48
C GLU A 100 2.85 -6.20 4.46
N TYR A 101 1.99 -6.78 3.62
CA TYR A 101 2.01 -8.19 3.31
C TYR A 101 1.72 -8.43 1.82
N ALA A 102 2.44 -9.35 1.20
CA ALA A 102 2.14 -9.85 -0.13
C ALA A 102 2.50 -11.33 -0.23
N GLY A 103 1.66 -12.12 -0.88
CA GLY A 103 1.84 -13.56 -0.92
C GLY A 103 0.84 -14.30 -1.81
N TYR A 104 1.05 -15.61 -1.91
CA TYR A 104 0.15 -16.56 -2.56
C TYR A 104 -0.97 -16.91 -1.57
N CYS A 105 -2.03 -16.12 -1.57
CA CYS A 105 -3.14 -16.23 -0.64
C CYS A 105 -4.35 -15.48 -1.19
N THR A 106 -5.51 -15.66 -0.56
CA THR A 106 -6.70 -14.86 -0.86
C THR A 106 -6.53 -13.41 -0.38
N LYS A 107 -7.44 -12.55 -0.82
CA LYS A 107 -7.50 -11.15 -0.38
C LYS A 107 -7.75 -11.08 1.13
N GLU A 108 -8.67 -11.92 1.62
CA GLU A 108 -9.10 -11.97 3.01
C GLU A 108 -7.97 -12.43 3.93
N GLU A 109 -7.19 -13.45 3.51
CA GLU A 109 -6.00 -13.91 4.24
C GLU A 109 -4.93 -12.82 4.36
N ALA A 110 -4.73 -12.04 3.29
CA ALA A 110 -3.79 -10.92 3.31
C ALA A 110 -4.25 -9.79 4.24
N GLU A 111 -5.55 -9.48 4.25
CA GLU A 111 -6.14 -8.48 5.17
C GLU A 111 -6.05 -8.92 6.63
N GLU A 112 -6.32 -10.20 6.92
CA GLU A 112 -6.20 -10.75 8.26
C GLU A 112 -4.75 -10.70 8.77
N MET A 113 -3.78 -10.98 7.88
CA MET A 113 -2.35 -10.91 8.22
C MET A 113 -1.94 -9.49 8.62
N VAL A 114 -2.25 -8.48 7.80
CA VAL A 114 -1.86 -7.10 8.13
C VAL A 114 -2.61 -6.55 9.34
N ARG A 115 -3.85 -7.01 9.59
CA ARG A 115 -4.59 -6.69 10.82
C ARG A 115 -3.86 -7.20 12.06
N LYS A 116 -3.48 -8.48 12.07
CA LYS A 116 -2.71 -9.08 13.18
C LYS A 116 -1.40 -8.34 13.43
N MET A 117 -0.67 -8.01 12.36
CA MET A 117 0.58 -7.25 12.46
C MET A 117 0.38 -5.84 13.03
N VAL A 118 -0.69 -5.14 12.66
CA VAL A 118 -1.03 -3.83 13.23
C VAL A 118 -1.37 -3.96 14.72
N GLU A 119 -2.21 -4.92 15.09
CA GLU A 119 -2.59 -5.16 16.49
C GLU A 119 -1.37 -5.46 17.37
N GLU A 120 -0.46 -6.34 16.90
CA GLU A 120 0.79 -6.64 17.58
C GLU A 120 1.71 -5.40 17.67
N GLY A 121 1.84 -4.65 16.57
CA GLY A 121 2.65 -3.44 16.51
C GLY A 121 2.18 -2.34 17.48
N PHE A 122 0.87 -2.23 17.68
CA PHE A 122 0.25 -1.32 18.65
C PHE A 122 0.44 -1.82 20.08
N ALA A 123 0.19 -3.11 20.33
CA ALA A 123 0.38 -3.71 21.65
C ALA A 123 1.82 -3.54 22.15
N MET A 124 2.82 -3.75 21.29
CA MET A 124 4.24 -3.57 21.62
C MET A 124 4.62 -2.12 22.00
N ARG A 125 3.86 -1.13 21.53
CA ARG A 125 4.08 0.29 21.87
C ARG A 125 3.17 0.79 22.99
N GLY A 126 2.25 -0.05 23.48
CA GLY A 126 1.22 0.36 24.43
C GLY A 126 0.24 1.39 23.84
N TRP A 127 0.08 1.42 22.51
CA TRP A 127 -0.84 2.34 21.83
C TRP A 127 -2.22 1.71 21.74
N LYS A 128 -3.26 2.55 21.81
CA LYS A 128 -4.64 2.13 21.60
C LYS A 128 -5.07 2.41 20.17
N LEU A 129 -5.61 1.39 19.51
CA LEU A 129 -6.07 1.48 18.13
C LEU A 129 -7.44 2.17 18.08
N ALA A 130 -7.49 3.36 17.49
CA ALA A 130 -8.73 4.10 17.26
C ALA A 130 -9.41 3.70 15.96
N GLU A 131 -8.60 3.59 14.90
CA GLU A 131 -9.07 3.31 13.55
C GLU A 131 -8.12 2.34 12.87
N PHE A 132 -8.70 1.41 12.11
CA PHE A 132 -7.97 0.52 11.22
C PHE A 132 -8.42 0.77 9.78
N LYS A 133 -7.46 1.13 8.91
CA LYS A 133 -7.66 1.23 7.47
C LYS A 133 -6.93 0.08 6.78
N VAL A 134 -7.47 -0.37 5.65
CA VAL A 134 -6.85 -1.43 4.85
C VAL A 134 -7.01 -1.14 3.36
N ALA A 135 -5.98 -1.46 2.60
CA ALA A 135 -6.07 -1.56 1.15
C ALA A 135 -5.44 -2.87 0.72
N SER A 136 -6.14 -3.58 -0.15
CA SER A 136 -5.75 -4.91 -0.59
C SER A 136 -6.24 -5.16 -2.01
N ALA A 137 -5.44 -5.89 -2.77
CA ALA A 137 -5.77 -6.34 -4.11
C ALA A 137 -5.38 -7.80 -4.27
N SER A 138 -6.16 -8.51 -5.08
CA SER A 138 -5.92 -9.91 -5.41
C SER A 138 -6.16 -10.13 -6.89
N ILE A 139 -5.46 -11.12 -7.45
CA ILE A 139 -5.65 -11.58 -8.82
C ILE A 139 -5.24 -13.04 -8.93
N THR A 140 -6.07 -13.85 -9.60
CA THR A 140 -5.71 -15.19 -10.03
C THR A 140 -5.06 -15.11 -11.40
N VAL A 141 -3.83 -15.60 -11.50
CA VAL A 141 -3.06 -15.64 -12.74
C VAL A 141 -3.80 -16.54 -13.75
N LYS A 142 -3.99 -16.03 -14.96
CA LYS A 142 -4.60 -16.76 -16.08
C LYS A 142 -3.52 -17.15 -17.09
N ASP A 143 -3.58 -16.60 -18.29
CA ASP A 143 -2.65 -16.83 -19.41
C ASP A 143 -1.49 -15.83 -19.47
N LYS A 144 -1.56 -14.74 -18.69
CA LYS A 144 -0.55 -13.67 -18.65
C LYS A 144 0.00 -13.47 -17.25
N PRO A 145 1.27 -13.01 -17.12
CA PRO A 145 1.79 -12.51 -15.86
C PRO A 145 0.84 -11.49 -15.23
N ALA A 146 0.68 -11.60 -13.92
CA ALA A 146 -0.18 -10.74 -13.12
C ALA A 146 0.59 -10.16 -11.93
N ALA A 147 0.14 -9.00 -11.46
CA ALA A 147 0.65 -8.36 -10.26
C ALA A 147 -0.49 -7.84 -9.38
N ALA A 148 -0.24 -7.83 -8.08
CA ALA A 148 -1.06 -7.13 -7.09
C ALA A 148 -0.16 -6.17 -6.30
N ILE A 149 -0.68 -4.98 -6.00
CA ILE A 149 0.00 -3.97 -5.19
C ILE A 149 -1.01 -3.33 -4.22
N ALA A 150 -0.54 -3.04 -3.00
CA ALA A 150 -1.17 -2.11 -2.07
C ALA A 150 -0.15 -1.03 -1.68
N ALA A 151 -0.58 0.23 -1.65
CA ALA A 151 0.29 1.38 -1.46
C ALA A 151 -0.34 2.46 -0.56
N VAL A 152 0.51 3.11 0.24
CA VAL A 152 0.23 4.38 0.92
C VAL A 152 1.21 5.41 0.40
N VAL A 153 0.70 6.45 -0.24
CA VAL A 153 1.48 7.52 -0.84
C VAL A 153 1.33 8.77 0.01
N MET A 154 2.46 9.38 0.38
CA MET A 154 2.49 10.52 1.30
C MET A 154 2.91 11.80 0.59
N PHE A 155 2.21 12.90 0.89
CA PHE A 155 2.45 14.20 0.28
C PHE A 155 2.84 15.24 1.35
N PRO A 156 3.74 16.18 1.03
CA PRO A 156 4.19 17.21 1.97
C PRO A 156 3.20 18.38 2.11
N TYR A 157 2.20 18.48 1.23
CA TYR A 157 1.20 19.55 1.17
C TYR A 157 -0.19 19.04 1.53
#